data_AF-A0A438FD59-F1
#
_entry.id   AF-A0A438FD59-F1
#
_cell.length_a   1.000
_cell.length_b   1.000
_cell.length_c   1.000
_cell.angle_alpha   90.00
_cell.angle_beta   90.00
_cell.angle_gamma   90.00
#
_symmetry.space_group_name_H-M   'P 1'
#
loop_
_entity.id
_entity.type
_entity.pdbx_description
1 polymer ?
#
loop_
_entity_poly.entity_id
_entity_poly.type
_entity_poly.pdbx_seq_one_letter_code
_entity_poly.pdbx_strand_id
1 'polypeptide(L)'
;MQDNESLREFVKRFGQAVLQVEACSMDAVLQIFKRSICPGTPFFESLAKKPPTTMDDLFRRANKYSMLEDDVRAATQQVLVAGRSSGNNSERNTKPPDRPKPSDRRQEGPSRPECHLSHLFPYHMRSFSR
;
A
#
# COMPACT_ATOMS: atom_id res chain seq x y z
N MET A 1 10.14 -9.06 9.39
CA MET A 1 8.76 -8.64 9.20
C MET A 1 7.96 -9.37 10.27
N GLN A 2 7.28 -8.62 11.11
CA GLN A 2 6.47 -9.18 12.19
C GLN A 2 5.11 -9.65 11.64
N ASP A 3 4.45 -10.56 12.34
CA ASP A 3 3.09 -10.95 11.99
C ASP A 3 2.18 -9.72 12.03
N ASN A 4 1.45 -9.48 10.94
CA ASN A 4 0.57 -8.31 10.72
C ASN A 4 1.30 -6.97 10.45
N GLU A 5 2.63 -6.95 10.33
CA GLU A 5 3.36 -5.78 9.84
C GLU A 5 3.17 -5.64 8.32
N SER A 6 2.75 -4.47 7.84
CA SER A 6 2.68 -4.20 6.39
C SER A 6 4.07 -4.02 5.79
N LEU A 7 4.21 -4.25 4.48
CA LEU A 7 5.49 -4.12 3.80
C LEU A 7 6.07 -2.70 3.93
N ARG A 8 5.22 -1.67 3.90
CA ARG A 8 5.63 -0.26 4.08
C ARG A 8 6.27 0.00 5.43
N GLU A 9 5.64 -0.45 6.51
CA GLU A 9 6.15 -0.23 7.87
C GLU A 9 7.47 -0.99 8.09
N PHE A 10 7.54 -2.22 7.57
CA PHE A 10 8.76 -3.00 7.60
C PHE A 10 9.92 -2.28 6.88
N VAL A 11 9.70 -1.81 5.65
CA VAL A 11 10.72 -1.14 4.84
C VAL A 11 11.22 0.13 5.53
N LYS A 12 10.30 0.91 6.14
CA LYS A 12 10.64 2.11 6.90
C LYS A 12 11.54 1.79 8.10
N ARG A 13 11.19 0.78 8.90
CA ARG A 13 11.99 0.31 10.04
C ARG A 13 13.34 -0.24 9.61
N PHE A 14 13.36 -1.03 8.53
CA PHE A 14 14.58 -1.62 7.99
C PHE A 14 15.55 -0.54 7.50
N GLY A 15 15.07 0.43 6.71
CA GLY A 15 15.89 1.54 6.23
C GLY A 15 16.53 2.32 7.38
N GLN A 16 15.76 2.60 8.43
CA GLN A 16 16.28 3.27 9.64
C GLN A 16 17.34 2.44 10.38
N ALA A 17 17.21 1.11 10.40
CA ALA A 17 18.18 0.22 11.03
C ALA A 17 19.47 0.12 10.22
N VAL A 18 19.39 -0.01 8.89
CA VAL A 18 20.56 -0.09 8.01
C VAL A 18 21.37 1.20 8.02
N LEU A 19 20.71 2.37 8.10
CA LEU A 19 21.37 3.66 8.24
C LEU A 19 22.28 3.75 9.48
N GLN A 20 21.95 3.04 10.55
CA GLN A 20 22.75 3.03 11.79
C GLN A 20 23.96 2.09 11.70
N VAL A 21 23.96 1.15 10.75
CA VAL A 21 25.03 0.16 10.57
C VAL A 21 25.89 0.59 9.39
N GLU A 22 26.73 1.61 9.62
CA GLU A 22 27.52 2.34 8.60
C GLU A 22 28.58 1.47 7.86
N ALA A 23 28.76 0.19 8.25
CA ALA A 23 29.81 -0.70 7.74
C ALA A 23 29.30 -2.00 7.07
N CYS A 24 28.01 -2.10 6.72
CA CYS A 24 27.50 -3.29 6.02
C CYS A 24 27.71 -3.22 4.50
N SER A 25 28.19 -4.30 3.90
CA SER A 25 28.24 -4.44 2.45
C SER A 25 26.83 -4.48 1.86
N MET A 26 26.68 -3.98 0.64
CA MET A 26 25.40 -3.99 -0.09
C MET A 26 24.80 -5.39 -0.16
N ASP A 27 25.60 -6.41 -0.48
CA ASP A 27 25.14 -7.80 -0.52
C ASP A 27 24.59 -8.25 0.85
N ALA A 28 25.30 -7.95 1.94
CA ALA A 28 24.81 -8.29 3.29
C ALA A 28 23.47 -7.62 3.59
N VAL A 29 23.30 -6.34 3.24
CA VAL A 29 22.02 -5.63 3.42
C VAL A 29 20.89 -6.31 2.63
N LEU A 30 21.13 -6.65 1.37
CA LEU A 30 20.13 -7.31 0.51
C LEU A 30 19.76 -8.71 1.03
N GLN A 31 20.75 -9.46 1.51
CA GLN A 31 20.53 -10.79 2.09
C GLN A 31 19.74 -10.72 3.40
N ILE A 32 20.09 -9.78 4.29
CA ILE A 32 19.37 -9.57 5.56
C ILE A 32 17.93 -9.16 5.25
N PHE A 33 17.70 -8.24 4.32
CA PHE A 33 16.36 -7.83 3.92
C PHE A 33 15.54 -9.04 3.47
N LYS A 34 16.05 -9.82 2.52
CA LYS A 34 15.34 -11.00 1.99
C LYS A 34 15.00 -12.02 3.10
N ARG A 35 15.95 -12.30 4.01
CA ARG A 35 15.73 -13.22 5.15
C ARG A 35 14.70 -12.68 6.14
N SER A 36 14.55 -11.37 6.22
CA SER A 36 13.61 -10.72 7.14
C SER A 36 12.20 -10.59 6.57
N ILE A 37 11.93 -10.95 5.32
CA ILE A 37 10.57 -11.02 4.76
C ILE A 37 9.94 -12.37 5.09
N CYS A 38 8.65 -12.38 5.44
CA CYS A 38 7.91 -13.61 5.70
C CYS A 38 7.91 -14.51 4.44
N PRO A 39 8.35 -15.78 4.56
CA PRO A 39 8.22 -16.76 3.49
C PRO A 39 6.76 -16.94 3.06
N GLY A 40 6.53 -17.27 1.79
CA GLY A 40 5.19 -17.50 1.24
C GLY A 40 4.40 -16.24 0.88
N THR A 41 4.99 -15.04 1.07
CA THR A 41 4.39 -13.81 0.54
C THR A 41 4.68 -13.63 -0.95
N PRO A 42 3.77 -13.02 -1.74
CA PRO A 42 4.04 -12.70 -3.15
C PRO A 42 5.29 -11.84 -3.35
N PHE A 43 5.60 -10.98 -2.37
CA PHE A 43 6.81 -10.17 -2.40
C PHE A 43 8.09 -11.02 -2.20
N PHE A 44 8.11 -11.93 -1.22
CA PHE A 44 9.24 -12.87 -1.02
C PHE A 44 9.53 -13.69 -2.29
N GLU A 45 8.48 -14.22 -2.93
CA GLU A 45 8.64 -14.95 -4.19
C GLU A 45 9.28 -14.09 -5.28
N SER A 46 8.93 -12.80 -5.35
CA SER A 46 9.51 -11.88 -6.33
C SER A 46 11.02 -11.70 -6.13
N LEU A 47 11.47 -11.68 -4.86
CA LEU A 47 12.89 -11.60 -4.50
C LEU A 47 13.63 -12.92 -4.74
N ALA A 48 12.93 -14.06 -4.58
CA ALA A 48 13.48 -15.37 -4.89
C ALA A 48 13.66 -15.57 -6.40
N LYS A 49 12.65 -15.21 -7.21
CA LYS A 49 12.65 -15.36 -8.67
C LYS A 49 13.70 -14.46 -9.33
N LYS A 50 13.83 -13.22 -8.87
CA LYS A 50 14.84 -12.28 -9.37
C LYS A 50 15.52 -11.59 -8.19
N PRO A 51 16.69 -12.08 -7.73
CA PRO A 51 17.41 -11.47 -6.63
C PRO A 51 17.65 -9.97 -6.88
N PRO A 52 17.43 -9.11 -5.87
CA PRO A 52 17.79 -7.71 -5.98
C PRO A 52 19.31 -7.56 -5.99
N THR A 53 19.81 -6.63 -6.80
CA THR A 53 21.24 -6.32 -6.91
C THR A 53 21.58 -4.95 -6.33
N THR A 54 20.58 -4.11 -6.07
CA THR A 54 20.73 -2.77 -5.51
C THR A 54 19.60 -2.47 -4.52
N MET A 55 19.83 -1.52 -3.60
CA MET A 55 18.78 -1.00 -2.71
C MET A 55 17.60 -0.42 -3.51
N ASP A 56 17.86 0.30 -4.61
CA ASP A 56 16.80 0.88 -5.44
C ASP A 56 15.86 -0.17 -6.03
N ASP A 57 16.39 -1.33 -6.44
CA ASP A 57 15.55 -2.43 -6.91
C ASP A 57 14.65 -2.97 -5.80
N LEU A 58 15.18 -3.04 -4.59
CA LEU A 58 14.43 -3.47 -3.42
C LEU A 58 13.28 -2.51 -3.11
N PHE A 59 13.58 -1.22 -2.97
CA PHE A 59 12.59 -0.20 -2.63
C PHE A 59 11.52 -0.05 -3.70
N ARG A 60 11.91 -0.08 -4.99
CA ARG A 60 10.95 -0.02 -6.09
C ARG A 60 9.98 -1.19 -6.05
N ARG A 61 10.46 -2.41 -5.84
CA ARG A 61 9.59 -3.59 -5.73
C ARG A 61 8.73 -3.50 -4.47
N ALA A 62 9.32 -3.14 -3.33
CA ALA A 62 8.56 -3.03 -2.09
C ALA A 62 7.43 -2.00 -2.20
N ASN A 63 7.68 -0.88 -2.87
CA ASN A 63 6.66 0.13 -3.13
C ASN A 63 5.51 -0.43 -3.99
N LYS A 64 5.84 -1.14 -5.08
CA LYS A 64 4.84 -1.80 -5.94
C LYS A 64 3.94 -2.76 -5.14
N TYR A 65 4.53 -3.59 -4.28
CA TYR A 65 3.77 -4.56 -3.49
C TYR A 65 3.01 -3.90 -2.34
N SER A 66 3.55 -2.84 -1.72
CA SER A 66 2.83 -2.06 -0.72
C SER A 66 1.57 -1.40 -1.28
N MET A 67 1.62 -0.87 -2.50
CA MET A 67 0.43 -0.31 -3.14
C MET A 67 -0.65 -1.38 -3.35
N LEU A 68 -0.25 -2.58 -3.79
CA LEU A 68 -1.17 -3.71 -3.96
C LEU A 68 -1.80 -4.14 -2.63
N GLU A 69 -1.02 -4.19 -1.55
CA GLU A 69 -1.54 -4.47 -0.19
C GLU A 69 -2.59 -3.43 0.22
N ASP A 70 -2.33 -2.15 -0.06
CA ASP A 70 -3.26 -1.05 0.24
C ASP A 70 -4.55 -1.15 -0.59
N ASP A 71 -4.45 -1.46 -1.89
CA ASP A 71 -5.59 -1.63 -2.80
C ASP A 71 -6.47 -2.81 -2.38
N VAL A 72 -5.88 -3.96 -2.03
CA VAL A 72 -6.61 -5.14 -1.54
C VAL A 72 -7.32 -4.80 -0.23
N ARG A 73 -6.66 -4.09 0.69
CA ARG A 73 -7.27 -3.66 1.95
C ARG A 73 -8.40 -2.66 1.72
N ALA A 74 -8.27 -1.76 0.75
CA ALA A 74 -9.32 -0.82 0.37
C ALA A 74 -10.53 -1.53 -0.27
N ALA A 75 -10.29 -2.47 -1.17
CA ALA A 75 -11.34 -3.29 -1.79
C ALA A 75 -12.09 -4.13 -0.76
N THR A 76 -11.37 -4.75 0.19
CA THR A 76 -11.98 -5.53 1.28
C THR A 76 -12.91 -4.68 2.14
N GLN A 77 -12.47 -3.45 2.48
CA GLN A 77 -13.31 -2.50 3.22
C GLN A 77 -14.54 -2.08 2.41
N GLN A 78 -14.41 -1.84 1.11
CA GLN A 78 -15.55 -1.51 0.25
C GLN A 78 -16.57 -2.65 0.18
N VAL A 79 -16.15 -3.91 0.07
CA VAL A 79 -17.05 -5.07 0.09
C VAL A 79 -17.79 -5.17 1.43
N LEU A 80 -17.10 -4.98 2.55
CA LEU A 80 -17.73 -4.99 3.88
C LEU A 80 -18.74 -3.84 4.05
N VAL A 81 -18.42 -2.65 3.55
CA VAL A 81 -19.31 -1.48 3.59
C VAL A 81 -20.54 -1.68 2.69
N ALA A 82 -20.34 -2.21 1.48
CA ALA A 82 -21.42 -2.52 0.54
C ALA A 82 -22.31 -3.68 1.02
N GLY A 83 -21.74 -4.67 1.72
CA GLY A 83 -22.50 -5.75 2.36
C GLY A 83 -23.39 -5.27 3.50
N ARG A 84 -22.99 -4.19 4.20
CA ARG A 84 -23.79 -3.54 5.25
C ARG A 84 -24.91 -2.66 4.71
N SER A 85 -24.75 -2.05 3.54
CA SER A 85 -25.80 -1.22 2.92
C SER A 85 -26.91 -2.04 2.23
N SER A 86 -26.69 -3.33 2.01
CA SER A 86 -27.70 -4.23 1.42
C SER A 86 -28.65 -4.87 2.44
N GLY A 87 -28.38 -4.73 3.75
CA GLY A 87 -29.04 -5.52 4.81
C GLY A 87 -30.08 -4.79 5.68
N ASN A 88 -30.45 -3.55 5.39
CA ASN A 88 -31.46 -2.82 6.18
C ASN A 88 -32.79 -2.59 5.44
N ASN A 89 -32.98 -3.20 4.26
CA ASN A 89 -34.23 -3.14 3.51
C ASN A 89 -35.11 -4.37 3.76
N SER A 90 -35.59 -4.54 4.99
CA SER A 90 -36.89 -5.19 5.22
C SER A 90 -37.35 -5.00 6.66
N GLU A 91 -38.13 -3.94 6.94
CA GLU A 91 -39.47 -4.12 7.55
C GLU A 91 -40.31 -2.82 7.48
N ARG A 92 -41.20 -2.80 6.49
CA ARG A 92 -42.62 -2.39 6.59
C ARG A 92 -42.95 -0.98 7.16
N ASN A 93 -43.14 0.02 6.28
CA ASN A 93 -44.38 0.82 6.28
C ASN A 93 -44.59 1.58 4.95
N THR A 94 -45.85 1.68 4.55
CA THR A 94 -46.42 1.99 3.24
C THR A 94 -46.53 3.49 2.92
N LYS A 95 -45.91 3.97 1.82
CA LYS A 95 -46.51 4.95 0.87
C LYS A 95 -45.59 5.20 -0.34
N PRO A 96 -46.09 5.26 -1.59
CA PRO A 96 -45.32 5.81 -2.70
C PRO A 96 -45.58 7.33 -2.80
N PRO A 97 -44.57 8.18 -2.93
CA PRO A 97 -44.74 9.49 -3.54
C PRO A 97 -44.39 9.42 -5.02
N ASP A 98 -45.32 9.94 -5.80
CA ASP A 98 -45.38 10.09 -7.25
C ASP A 98 -44.13 10.80 -7.84
N ARG A 99 -43.80 10.46 -9.08
CA ARG A 99 -42.59 10.86 -9.86
C ARG A 99 -42.93 12.09 -10.76
N PRO A 100 -42.07 12.60 -11.66
CA PRO A 100 -40.77 13.34 -11.59
C PRO A 100 -40.85 14.79 -12.18
N LYS A 101 -39.79 15.62 -12.00
CA LYS A 101 -38.86 16.06 -13.09
C LYS A 101 -37.78 17.09 -12.66
N PRO A 102 -36.67 17.21 -13.43
CA PRO A 102 -35.36 17.65 -12.97
C PRO A 102 -35.16 19.17 -13.13
N SER A 103 -34.28 19.75 -12.31
CA SER A 103 -33.65 21.02 -12.67
C SER A 103 -32.22 21.07 -12.16
N ASP A 104 -31.34 21.01 -13.14
CA ASP A 104 -30.02 21.64 -13.24
C ASP A 104 -29.74 22.71 -12.18
N ARG A 105 -28.85 22.39 -11.24
CA ARG A 105 -27.95 23.37 -10.62
C ARG A 105 -26.61 22.71 -10.38
N ARG A 106 -25.67 22.98 -11.28
CA ARG A 106 -24.23 22.95 -11.00
C ARG A 106 -23.96 23.53 -9.60
N GLN A 107 -23.26 22.77 -8.77
CA GLN A 107 -22.33 23.32 -7.80
C GLN A 107 -21.24 22.28 -7.52
N GLU A 108 -20.04 22.63 -7.95
CA GLU A 108 -18.76 22.42 -7.27
C GLU A 108 -18.72 21.24 -6.28
N GLY A 109 -18.36 20.06 -6.78
CA GLY A 109 -17.89 18.95 -5.93
C GLY A 109 -16.37 19.04 -5.77
N PRO A 110 -15.82 18.76 -4.58
CA PRO A 110 -14.45 19.11 -4.24
C PRO A 110 -13.47 18.39 -5.16
N SER A 111 -12.41 19.11 -5.52
CA SER A 111 -11.26 18.65 -6.28
C SER A 111 -10.94 17.20 -5.94
N ARG A 112 -10.73 16.40 -7.01
CA ARG A 112 -9.98 15.13 -6.94
C ARG A 112 -8.90 15.26 -5.86
N PRO A 113 -8.65 14.26 -5.03
CA PRO A 113 -7.34 14.18 -4.41
C PRO A 113 -6.38 14.08 -5.58
N GLU A 114 -5.71 15.19 -5.90
CA GLU A 114 -4.41 15.13 -6.54
C GLU A 114 -3.63 14.16 -5.68
N CYS A 115 -3.46 12.94 -6.17
CA CYS A 115 -2.40 12.08 -5.71
C CYS A 115 -1.13 12.85 -6.07
N HIS A 116 -0.73 13.76 -5.17
CA HIS A 116 0.55 14.42 -5.21
C HIS A 116 1.58 13.31 -5.15
N LEU A 117 1.97 12.88 -6.34
CA LEU A 117 2.84 11.79 -6.69
C LEU A 117 4.29 12.15 -6.36
N SER A 118 4.52 12.69 -5.17
CA SER A 118 5.78 13.35 -4.84
C SER A 118 6.47 12.79 -3.61
N HIS A 119 5.84 11.95 -2.77
CA HIS A 119 6.48 11.48 -1.54
C HIS A 119 6.02 10.10 -1.02
N LEU A 120 5.85 9.10 -1.89
CA LEU A 120 5.85 7.70 -1.43
C LEU A 120 7.32 7.27 -1.24
N PHE A 121 7.79 7.40 0.02
CA PHE A 121 9.16 7.25 0.53
C PHE A 121 10.12 8.43 0.20
N PRO A 122 10.29 9.42 1.11
CA PRO A 122 11.29 10.49 0.94
C PRO A 122 12.75 10.04 1.18
N TYR A 123 13.02 8.74 1.35
CA TYR A 123 14.38 8.28 1.65
C TYR A 123 15.20 8.14 0.38
N HIS A 124 15.63 9.27 -0.19
CA HIS A 124 16.82 9.28 -1.03
C HIS A 124 18.03 9.03 -0.13
N MET A 125 18.34 7.76 0.14
CA MET A 125 19.60 7.40 0.77
C MET A 125 20.74 7.74 -0.19
N ARG A 126 21.47 8.79 0.19
CA ARG A 126 22.69 9.29 -0.44
C ARG A 126 23.56 8.12 -0.90
N SER A 127 23.89 8.12 -2.18
CA SER A 127 24.61 7.09 -2.90
C SER A 127 25.73 6.47 -2.06
N PHE A 128 25.61 5.17 -1.74
CA PHE A 128 26.75 4.35 -1.36
C PHE A 128 27.63 4.15 -2.61
N SER A 129 28.35 5.20 -3.00
CA SER A 129 29.46 5.11 -3.94
C SER A 129 30.74 5.12 -3.13
N ARG A 130 31.47 4.02 -3.17
CA ARG A 130 32.93 4.04 -3.16
C ARG A 130 33.45 3.04 -4.18
#